data_AF-A0A6L9INI6-F1
#
_entry.id   AF-A0A6L9INI6-F1
#
_cell.length_a   1.000
_cell.length_b   1.000
_cell.length_c   1.000
_cell.angle_alpha   90.00
_cell.angle_beta   90.00
_cell.angle_gamma   90.00
#
_symmetry.space_group_name_H-M   'P 1'
#
loop_
_entity.id
_entity.type
_entity.pdbx_description
1 polymer ?
#
loop_
_entity_poly.entity_id
_entity_poly.type
_entity_poly.pdbx_seq_one_letter_code
_entity_poly.pdbx_strand_id
1 'polypeptide(L)'
;MDTALTKDRTNEEWLADLRAVGDVQAEAVEELRARLQRGVFYYLSRERSDLADLSNNELTQMAQDMAQDATLRVLDNLDSFRGDSQFTTWATRIAVRVAISDLRRARYKDFSLDALTTEGDLLFASNPVSGSKPPSPERSAERGDVLEKIETALQDVLTERQYQALLAVAVKNVPLEIVAEQMGTNRNALYKLVHDARRKLRTHLETQGLSTDYVMNLFQE
;
A
#
# COMPACT_ATOMS: atom_id res chain seq x y z
N MET A 1 7.14 -4.46 37.02
CA MET A 1 7.89 -5.69 37.37
C MET A 1 7.67 -6.62 36.21
N ASP A 2 8.57 -6.82 35.26
CA ASP A 2 10.04 -6.76 35.28
C ASP A 2 10.58 -5.82 34.20
N THR A 3 11.42 -4.87 34.62
CA THR A 3 12.30 -4.12 33.73
C THR A 3 13.57 -4.96 33.60
N ALA A 4 13.51 -6.06 32.86
CA ALA A 4 14.72 -6.79 32.50
C ALA A 4 15.61 -5.81 31.74
N LEU A 5 16.75 -5.47 32.36
CA LEU A 5 17.79 -4.67 31.74
C LEU A 5 18.10 -5.29 30.37
N THR A 6 17.73 -4.61 29.29
CA THR A 6 18.21 -4.96 27.96
C THR A 6 19.72 -4.92 28.02
N LYS A 7 20.33 -6.11 27.99
CA LYS A 7 21.77 -6.26 27.91
C LYS A 7 22.14 -5.63 26.56
N ASP A 8 22.98 -4.60 26.54
CA ASP A 8 23.43 -4.00 25.28
C ASP A 8 24.35 -5.01 24.57
N ARG A 9 23.73 -5.95 23.84
CA ARG A 9 24.43 -6.95 23.03
C ARG A 9 25.10 -6.27 21.84
N THR A 10 26.33 -6.67 21.53
CA THR A 10 26.98 -6.28 20.27
C THR A 10 26.29 -6.95 19.08
N ASN A 11 26.66 -6.52 17.87
CA ASN A 11 26.17 -7.16 16.65
C ASN A 11 26.56 -8.64 16.59
N GLU A 12 27.79 -8.96 16.98
CA GLU A 12 28.33 -10.32 16.98
C GLU A 12 27.59 -11.21 17.99
N GLU A 13 27.31 -10.69 19.19
CA GLU A 13 26.54 -11.40 20.22
C GLU A 13 25.10 -11.68 19.74
N TRP A 14 24.43 -10.68 19.15
CA TRP A 14 23.11 -10.89 18.54
C TRP A 14 23.12 -12.01 17.50
N LEU A 15 24.09 -11.99 16.60
CA LEU A 15 24.18 -12.98 15.52
C LEU A 15 24.56 -14.37 16.04
N ALA A 16 25.43 -14.46 17.05
CA ALA A 16 25.82 -15.72 17.66
C ALA A 16 24.64 -16.36 18.41
N ASP A 17 23.97 -15.57 19.25
CA ASP A 17 22.90 -16.09 20.11
C ASP A 17 21.65 -16.43 19.31
N LEU A 18 21.28 -15.64 18.28
CA LEU A 18 20.13 -15.97 17.41
C LEU A 18 20.38 -17.20 16.52
N ARG A 19 21.64 -17.56 16.27
CA ARG A 19 22.03 -18.79 15.57
C ARG A 19 22.30 -19.97 16.50
N ALA A 20 22.30 -19.75 17.82
CA ALA A 20 22.46 -20.81 18.79
C ALA A 20 21.27 -21.79 18.74
N VAL A 21 21.32 -22.85 19.55
CA VAL A 21 20.24 -23.82 19.70
C VAL A 21 19.88 -23.93 21.18
N GLY A 22 18.60 -24.12 21.47
CA GLY A 22 18.09 -24.26 22.84
C GLY A 22 17.86 -22.91 23.51
N ASP A 23 18.08 -22.86 24.82
CA ASP A 23 17.65 -21.75 25.67
C ASP A 23 18.29 -20.40 25.29
N VAL A 24 19.56 -20.40 24.87
CA VAL A 24 20.27 -19.19 24.42
C VAL A 24 19.56 -18.53 23.23
N GLN A 25 19.13 -19.35 22.27
CA GLN A 25 18.40 -18.85 21.10
C GLN A 25 17.01 -18.37 21.50
N ALA A 26 16.30 -19.13 22.34
CA ALA A 26 14.98 -18.75 22.80
C ALA A 26 15.00 -17.39 23.53
N GLU A 27 15.96 -17.17 24.42
CA GLU A 27 16.15 -15.90 25.13
C GLU A 27 16.48 -14.76 24.16
N ALA A 28 17.36 -14.98 23.19
CA ALA A 28 17.69 -13.98 22.18
C ALA A 28 16.47 -13.61 21.32
N VAL A 29 15.66 -14.59 20.92
CA VAL A 29 14.46 -14.39 20.13
C VAL A 29 13.41 -13.62 20.92
N GLU A 30 13.20 -13.92 22.20
CA GLU A 30 12.29 -13.15 23.06
C GLU A 30 12.77 -11.71 23.27
N GLU A 31 14.06 -11.51 23.51
CA GLU A 31 14.62 -10.16 23.67
C GLU A 31 14.47 -9.33 22.40
N LEU A 32 14.73 -9.94 21.23
CA LEU A 32 14.51 -9.33 19.93
C LEU A 32 13.03 -8.95 19.76
N ARG A 33 12.11 -9.89 19.98
CA ARG A 33 10.66 -9.68 19.87
C ARG A 33 10.20 -8.51 20.74
N ALA A 34 10.61 -8.47 22.00
CA ALA A 34 10.26 -7.40 22.93
C ALA A 34 10.81 -6.03 22.47
N ARG A 35 11.99 -6.01 21.83
CA ARG A 35 12.57 -4.78 21.27
C ARG A 35 11.84 -4.32 20.01
N LEU A 36 11.47 -5.24 19.13
CA LEU A 36 10.68 -4.94 17.93
C LEU A 36 9.27 -4.46 18.29
N GLN A 37 8.62 -5.09 19.28
CA GLN A 37 7.31 -4.65 19.78
C GLN A 37 7.33 -3.20 20.26
N ARG A 38 8.35 -2.81 21.04
CA ARG A 38 8.53 -1.41 21.48
C ARG A 38 8.71 -0.46 20.29
N GLY A 39 9.53 -0.85 19.31
CA GLY A 39 9.76 -0.07 18.10
C GLY A 39 8.50 0.11 17.26
N VAL A 40 7.73 -0.96 17.06
CA VAL A 40 6.46 -0.93 16.33
C VAL A 40 5.41 -0.12 17.08
N PHE A 41 5.25 -0.32 18.39
CA PHE A 41 4.32 0.47 19.20
C PHE A 41 4.60 1.97 19.11
N TYR A 42 5.88 2.36 19.17
CA TYR A 42 6.28 3.76 18.98
C TYR A 42 5.89 4.28 17.59
N TYR A 43 6.15 3.49 16.54
CA TYR A 43 5.75 3.84 15.17
C TYR A 43 4.22 4.01 15.05
N LEU A 44 3.43 3.07 15.56
CA LEU A 44 1.97 3.11 15.52
C LEU A 44 1.40 4.32 16.27
N SER A 45 1.92 4.60 17.47
CA SER A 45 1.39 5.66 18.33
C SER A 45 1.81 7.07 17.93
N ARG A 46 2.97 7.24 17.26
CA ARG A 46 3.51 8.57 16.95
C ARG A 46 3.57 8.94 15.49
N GLU A 47 3.74 7.98 14.59
CA GLU A 47 3.91 8.26 13.16
C GLU A 47 2.64 8.00 12.33
N ARG A 48 1.61 7.40 12.94
CA ARG A 48 0.34 7.06 12.27
C ARG A 48 -0.83 7.80 12.89
N SER A 49 -1.05 9.03 12.43
CA SER A 49 -2.18 9.87 12.87
C SER A 49 -3.55 9.27 12.55
N ASP A 50 -3.66 8.41 11.54
CA ASP A 50 -4.88 7.70 11.17
C ASP A 50 -5.28 6.59 12.16
N LEU A 51 -4.40 6.27 13.11
CA LEU A 51 -4.67 5.33 14.21
C LEU A 51 -4.85 6.05 15.56
N ALA A 52 -4.97 7.38 15.56
CA ALA A 52 -5.02 8.17 16.80
C ALA A 52 -6.25 7.87 17.68
N ASP A 53 -7.32 7.33 17.10
CA ASP A 53 -8.55 6.96 17.80
C ASP A 53 -8.46 5.59 18.49
N LEU A 54 -7.44 4.79 18.19
CA LEU A 54 -7.27 3.48 18.81
C LEU A 54 -6.76 3.61 20.25
N SER A 55 -7.27 2.74 21.12
CA SER A 55 -6.80 2.66 22.50
C SER A 55 -5.37 2.12 22.57
N ASN A 56 -4.65 2.48 23.65
CA ASN A 56 -3.31 1.94 23.90
C ASN A 56 -3.28 0.39 23.93
N ASN A 57 -4.36 -0.25 24.38
CA ASN A 57 -4.45 -1.71 24.41
C ASN A 57 -4.50 -2.30 23.00
N GLU A 58 -5.29 -1.70 22.10
CA GLU A 58 -5.36 -2.11 20.69
C GLU A 58 -4.01 -1.92 20.00
N LEU A 59 -3.37 -0.76 20.19
CA LEU A 59 -2.04 -0.48 19.64
C LEU A 59 -0.98 -1.47 20.19
N THR A 60 -1.09 -1.85 21.46
CA THR A 60 -0.19 -2.84 22.08
C THR A 60 -0.36 -4.22 21.46
N GLN A 61 -1.61 -4.66 21.27
CA GLN A 61 -1.89 -5.96 20.63
C GLN A 61 -1.40 -5.98 19.18
N MET A 62 -1.68 -4.93 18.41
CA MET A 62 -1.18 -4.80 17.04
C MET A 62 0.35 -4.83 16.99
N ALA A 63 1.02 -4.13 17.90
CA ALA A 63 2.47 -4.13 17.97
C ALA A 63 3.05 -5.51 18.33
N GLN A 64 2.36 -6.28 19.18
CA GLN A 64 2.75 -7.63 19.54
C GLN A 64 2.67 -8.58 18.33
N ASP A 65 1.54 -8.55 17.62
CA ASP A 65 1.31 -9.41 16.44
C ASP A 65 2.34 -9.08 15.34
N MET A 66 2.51 -7.80 15.02
CA MET A 66 3.48 -7.35 14.02
C MET A 66 4.94 -7.65 14.43
N ALA A 67 5.27 -7.59 15.72
CA ALA A 67 6.60 -7.93 16.21
C ALA A 67 6.90 -9.43 16.09
N GLN A 68 5.90 -10.29 16.27
CA GLN A 68 6.07 -11.72 16.08
C GLN A 68 6.44 -12.04 14.63
N ASP A 69 5.69 -11.50 13.66
CA ASP A 69 5.98 -11.65 12.23
C ASP A 69 7.33 -11.04 11.84
N ALA A 70 7.65 -9.86 12.40
CA ALA A 70 8.93 -9.22 12.16
C ALA A 70 10.10 -10.04 12.69
N THR A 71 9.99 -10.65 13.87
CA THR A 71 11.02 -11.53 14.44
C THR A 71 11.29 -12.71 13.51
N LEU A 72 10.25 -13.37 13.00
CA LEU A 72 10.41 -14.47 12.03
C LEU A 72 11.14 -14.01 10.78
N ARG A 73 10.75 -12.87 10.20
CA ARG A 73 11.42 -12.31 9.01
C ARG A 73 12.87 -11.93 9.28
N VAL A 74 13.18 -11.44 10.47
CA VAL A 74 14.55 -11.14 10.88
C VAL A 74 15.37 -12.42 10.93
N LEU A 75 14.84 -13.48 11.57
CA LEU A 75 15.49 -14.79 11.64
C LEU A 75 15.76 -15.38 10.24
N ASP A 76 14.76 -15.35 9.36
CA ASP A 76 14.87 -15.84 7.97
C ASP A 76 15.91 -15.07 7.14
N ASN A 77 16.20 -13.82 7.52
CA ASN A 77 17.10 -12.93 6.79
C ASN A 77 18.38 -12.61 7.57
N LEU A 78 18.72 -13.36 8.62
CA LEU A 78 19.90 -13.08 9.45
C LEU A 78 21.20 -12.98 8.63
N ASP A 79 21.37 -13.85 7.65
CA ASP A 79 22.58 -13.90 6.81
C ASP A 79 22.69 -12.71 5.85
N SER A 80 21.62 -11.94 5.67
CA SER A 80 21.63 -10.72 4.86
C SER A 80 22.12 -9.49 5.63
N PHE A 81 22.29 -9.59 6.94
CA PHE A 81 22.80 -8.49 7.76
C PHE A 81 24.30 -8.26 7.51
N ARG A 82 24.63 -7.05 7.04
CA ARG A 82 25.99 -6.70 6.59
C ARG A 82 26.87 -6.05 7.67
N GLY A 83 26.32 -5.69 8.82
CA GLY A 83 27.06 -4.97 9.87
C GLY A 83 27.20 -3.46 9.67
N ASP A 84 26.61 -2.87 8.62
CA ASP A 84 26.70 -1.43 8.31
C ASP A 84 25.98 -0.52 9.34
N SER A 85 25.23 -1.11 10.28
CA SER A 85 24.57 -0.42 11.38
C SER A 85 24.53 -1.33 12.61
N GLN A 86 24.00 -0.82 13.74
CA GLN A 86 23.59 -1.72 14.82
C GLN A 86 22.56 -2.73 14.28
N PHE A 87 22.70 -3.99 14.69
CA PHE A 87 21.79 -5.09 14.35
C PHE A 87 20.34 -4.72 14.67
N THR A 88 20.16 -4.13 15.85
CA THR A 88 18.85 -3.75 16.33
C THR A 88 18.20 -2.64 15.49
N THR A 89 18.98 -1.71 14.92
CA THR A 89 18.48 -0.71 13.97
C THR A 89 18.03 -1.36 12.67
N TRP A 90 18.79 -2.33 12.16
CA TRP A 90 18.42 -3.10 10.97
C TRP A 90 17.15 -3.92 11.19
N ALA A 91 17.04 -4.62 12.33
CA ALA A 91 15.88 -5.41 12.70
C ALA A 91 14.62 -4.53 12.90
N THR A 92 14.74 -3.38 13.59
CA THR A 92 13.63 -2.43 13.74
C THR A 92 13.14 -1.92 12.38
N ARG A 93 14.03 -1.68 11.42
CA ARG A 93 13.63 -1.30 10.05
C ARG A 93 12.80 -2.38 9.36
N ILE A 94 13.13 -3.65 9.56
CA ILE A 94 12.32 -4.77 9.06
C ILE A 94 10.94 -4.73 9.75
N ALA A 95 10.90 -4.60 11.08
CA ALA A 95 9.64 -4.56 11.82
C ALA A 95 8.71 -3.41 11.40
N VAL A 96 9.24 -2.21 11.20
CA VAL A 96 8.45 -1.07 10.71
C VAL A 96 7.92 -1.32 9.29
N ARG A 97 8.71 -1.97 8.42
CA ARG A 97 8.23 -2.34 7.07
C ARG A 97 7.10 -3.38 7.12
N VAL A 98 7.17 -4.34 8.04
CA VAL A 98 6.09 -5.30 8.30
C VAL A 98 4.84 -4.54 8.74
N ALA A 99 4.96 -3.69 9.76
CA ALA A 99 3.85 -2.88 10.27
C ALA A 99 3.19 -2.03 9.18
N ILE A 100 3.98 -1.34 8.35
CA ILE A 100 3.46 -0.57 7.20
C ILE A 100 2.65 -1.44 6.24
N SER A 101 3.15 -2.63 5.95
CA SER A 101 2.52 -3.57 5.01
C SER A 101 1.21 -4.10 5.58
N ASP A 102 1.19 -4.46 6.86
CA ASP A 102 0.01 -5.02 7.52
C ASP A 102 -1.08 -3.97 7.72
N LEU A 103 -0.71 -2.75 8.12
CA LEU A 103 -1.65 -1.64 8.21
C LEU A 103 -2.27 -1.30 6.86
N ARG A 104 -1.47 -1.36 5.78
CA ARG A 104 -1.98 -1.17 4.43
C ARG A 104 -2.98 -2.26 4.08
N ARG A 105 -2.65 -3.52 4.36
CA ARG A 105 -3.54 -4.66 4.13
C ARG A 105 -4.84 -4.54 4.92
N ALA A 106 -4.77 -4.19 6.21
CA ALA A 106 -5.93 -3.97 7.06
C ALA A 106 -6.84 -2.85 6.52
N ARG A 107 -6.26 -1.72 6.10
CA ARG A 107 -7.00 -0.59 5.53
C ARG A 107 -7.79 -0.96 4.26
N TYR A 108 -7.28 -1.90 3.48
CA TYR A 108 -7.92 -2.36 2.24
C TYR A 108 -8.53 -3.76 2.37
N LYS A 109 -8.80 -4.23 3.59
CA LYS A 109 -9.36 -5.57 3.82
C LYS A 109 -10.75 -5.73 3.19
N ASP A 110 -11.58 -4.70 3.31
CA ASP A 110 -12.95 -4.69 2.79
C ASP A 110 -13.04 -4.14 1.36
N PHE A 111 -11.90 -3.79 0.75
CA PHE A 111 -11.85 -3.37 -0.63
C PHE A 111 -12.02 -4.59 -1.54
N SER A 112 -12.99 -4.55 -2.45
CA SER A 112 -13.25 -5.61 -3.43
C SER A 112 -13.13 -5.08 -4.86
N LEU A 113 -12.32 -5.75 -5.69
CA LEU A 113 -12.21 -5.47 -7.12
C LEU A 113 -13.51 -5.79 -7.87
N ASP A 114 -14.30 -6.76 -7.40
CA ASP A 114 -15.56 -7.12 -8.06
C ASP A 114 -16.63 -6.04 -7.86
N ALA A 115 -16.56 -5.28 -6.75
CA ALA A 115 -17.44 -4.14 -6.53
C ALA A 115 -17.14 -2.98 -7.49
N LEU A 116 -15.91 -2.86 -7.97
CA LEU A 116 -15.49 -1.78 -8.86
C LEU A 116 -16.09 -1.84 -10.25
N THR A 117 -16.42 -3.04 -10.73
CA THR A 117 -17.05 -3.21 -12.05
C THR A 117 -18.50 -2.73 -12.02
N THR A 118 -19.14 -2.83 -10.85
CA THR A 118 -20.52 -2.38 -10.61
C THR A 118 -20.57 -0.89 -10.25
N GLU A 119 -19.56 -0.40 -9.51
CA GLU A 119 -19.49 0.99 -9.05
C GLU A 119 -18.80 1.94 -10.06
N GLY A 120 -18.04 1.39 -11.00
CA GLY A 120 -17.30 2.12 -12.03
C GLY A 120 -18.19 2.95 -12.95
N ASP A 121 -19.39 2.46 -13.27
CA ASP A 121 -20.43 3.20 -14.00
C ASP A 121 -20.96 4.41 -13.21
N LEU A 122 -20.79 4.45 -11.88
CA LEU A 122 -21.27 5.56 -11.02
C LEU A 122 -20.20 6.65 -10.79
N LEU A 123 -18.91 6.33 -10.96
CA LEU A 123 -17.80 7.26 -10.68
C LEU A 123 -17.67 8.38 -11.70
N PHE A 124 -18.03 8.13 -12.96
CA PHE A 124 -18.03 9.17 -14.01
C PHE A 124 -19.30 10.04 -13.97
N ALA A 125 -20.39 9.50 -13.43
CA ALA A 125 -21.66 10.23 -13.27
C ALA A 125 -21.66 11.26 -12.11
N SER A 126 -20.70 11.19 -11.18
CA SER A 126 -20.77 11.88 -9.88
C SER A 126 -19.59 12.81 -9.55
N ASN A 127 -18.92 13.39 -10.55
CA ASN A 127 -17.78 14.27 -10.32
C ASN A 127 -18.07 15.74 -10.67
N PRO A 128 -18.80 16.51 -9.84
CA PRO A 128 -18.63 17.95 -9.83
C PRO A 128 -17.23 18.19 -9.25
N VAL A 129 -16.32 18.72 -10.06
CA VAL A 129 -15.02 19.24 -9.59
C VAL A 129 -15.30 20.25 -8.48
N SER A 130 -15.17 19.79 -7.24
CA SER A 130 -15.58 20.55 -6.06
C SER A 130 -14.50 21.58 -5.75
N GLY A 131 -14.72 22.82 -6.17
CA GLY A 131 -13.87 23.95 -5.77
C GLY A 131 -13.70 25.08 -6.78
N SER A 132 -14.09 24.90 -8.05
CA SER A 132 -14.01 25.96 -9.06
C SER A 132 -15.37 26.58 -9.39
N LYS A 133 -15.35 27.81 -9.93
CA LYS A 133 -16.54 28.49 -10.44
C LYS A 133 -17.23 27.55 -11.43
N PRO A 134 -18.57 27.37 -11.37
CA PRO A 134 -19.25 26.47 -12.28
C PRO A 134 -18.90 26.83 -13.73
N PRO A 135 -18.49 25.85 -14.55
CA PRO A 135 -18.12 26.08 -15.94
C PRO A 135 -19.26 26.72 -16.72
N SER A 136 -18.96 27.38 -17.84
CA SER A 136 -20.01 27.85 -18.74
C SER A 136 -20.88 26.66 -19.21
N PRO A 137 -22.15 26.90 -19.58
CA PRO A 137 -23.02 25.82 -20.08
C PRO A 137 -22.40 25.07 -21.26
N GLU A 138 -21.74 25.79 -22.17
CA GLU A 138 -21.03 25.23 -23.33
C GLU A 138 -19.90 24.28 -22.90
N ARG A 139 -19.06 24.70 -21.95
CA ARG A 139 -17.96 23.86 -21.45
C ARG A 139 -18.45 22.68 -20.61
N SER A 140 -19.59 22.83 -19.94
CA SER A 140 -20.24 21.72 -19.22
C SER A 140 -20.73 20.65 -20.17
N ALA A 141 -21.35 21.04 -21.30
CA ALA A 141 -21.75 20.12 -22.36
C ALA A 141 -20.54 19.43 -22.99
N GLU A 142 -19.49 20.19 -23.33
CA GLU A 142 -18.25 19.64 -23.89
C GLU A 142 -17.57 18.63 -22.94
N ARG A 143 -17.54 18.91 -21.63
CA ARG A 143 -17.07 17.95 -20.62
C ARG A 143 -17.91 16.67 -20.60
N GLY A 144 -19.23 16.79 -20.69
CA GLY A 144 -20.15 15.65 -20.75
C GLY A 144 -19.84 14.74 -21.93
N ASP A 145 -19.74 15.31 -23.13
CA ASP A 145 -19.45 14.57 -24.37
C ASP A 145 -18.09 13.86 -24.31
N VAL A 146 -17.07 14.51 -23.71
CA VAL A 146 -15.74 13.90 -23.53
C VAL A 146 -15.76 12.79 -22.49
N LEU A 147 -16.50 12.95 -21.39
CA LEU A 147 -16.64 11.90 -20.37
C LEU A 147 -17.35 10.66 -20.93
N GLU A 148 -18.41 10.83 -21.71
CA GLU A 148 -19.13 9.72 -22.35
C GLU A 148 -18.20 8.93 -23.29
N LYS A 149 -17.36 9.62 -24.06
CA LYS A 149 -16.35 8.97 -24.90
C LYS A 149 -15.28 8.22 -24.09
N ILE A 150 -14.86 8.76 -22.96
CA ILE A 150 -13.91 8.10 -22.06
C ILE A 150 -14.53 6.85 -21.44
N GLU A 151 -15.78 6.94 -20.98
CA GLU A 151 -16.52 5.82 -20.40
C GLU A 151 -16.71 4.70 -21.42
N THR A 152 -17.15 5.04 -22.62
CA THR A 152 -17.25 4.08 -23.74
C THR A 152 -15.90 3.42 -24.04
N ALA A 153 -14.82 4.21 -24.10
CA ALA A 153 -13.48 3.67 -24.34
C ALA A 153 -13.02 2.73 -23.21
N LEU A 154 -13.37 3.01 -21.96
CA LEU A 154 -13.04 2.15 -20.83
C LEU A 154 -13.74 0.79 -20.93
N GLN A 155 -15.00 0.76 -21.36
CA GLN A 155 -15.79 -0.46 -21.52
C GLN A 155 -15.37 -1.26 -22.76
N ASP A 156 -15.15 -0.60 -23.91
CA ASP A 156 -14.95 -1.29 -25.19
C ASP A 156 -13.50 -1.71 -25.47
N VAL A 157 -12.53 -0.98 -24.92
CA VAL A 157 -11.10 -1.14 -25.29
C VAL A 157 -10.34 -2.02 -24.30
N LEU A 158 -10.74 -1.98 -23.03
CA LEU A 158 -10.06 -2.70 -21.96
C LEU A 158 -10.67 -4.08 -21.74
N THR A 159 -9.83 -5.03 -21.35
CA THR A 159 -10.36 -6.26 -20.75
C THR A 159 -10.82 -5.97 -19.32
N GLU A 160 -11.68 -6.81 -18.77
CA GLU A 160 -12.14 -6.70 -17.38
C GLU A 160 -10.97 -6.54 -16.38
N ARG A 161 -9.94 -7.39 -16.50
CA ARG A 161 -8.73 -7.26 -15.67
C ARG A 161 -8.01 -5.93 -15.85
N GLN A 162 -7.95 -5.39 -17.08
CA GLN A 162 -7.32 -4.09 -17.33
C GLN A 162 -8.13 -2.95 -16.73
N TYR A 163 -9.45 -3.00 -16.87
CA TYR A 163 -10.39 -2.04 -16.28
C TYR A 163 -10.28 -2.02 -14.76
N GLN A 164 -10.43 -3.17 -14.09
CA GLN A 164 -10.31 -3.30 -12.64
C GLN A 164 -8.96 -2.78 -12.12
N ALA A 165 -7.86 -3.20 -12.76
CA ALA A 165 -6.51 -2.76 -12.37
C ALA A 165 -6.34 -1.25 -12.52
N LEU A 166 -6.82 -0.67 -13.62
CA LEU A 166 -6.72 0.76 -13.86
C LEU A 166 -7.58 1.56 -12.88
N LEU A 167 -8.82 1.15 -12.64
CA LEU A 167 -9.73 1.86 -11.74
C LEU A 167 -9.24 1.81 -10.29
N ALA A 168 -8.82 0.63 -9.82
CA ALA A 168 -8.27 0.46 -8.48
C ALA A 168 -7.03 1.35 -8.25
N VAL A 169 -6.09 1.36 -9.20
CA VAL A 169 -4.80 2.07 -9.04
C VAL A 169 -4.91 3.56 -9.36
N ALA A 170 -5.54 3.94 -10.47
CA ALA A 170 -5.50 5.31 -10.97
C ALA A 170 -6.62 6.20 -10.39
N VAL A 171 -7.77 5.62 -10.04
CA VAL A 171 -8.94 6.37 -9.55
C VAL A 171 -9.11 6.22 -8.05
N LYS A 172 -9.13 4.98 -7.54
CA LYS A 172 -9.27 4.71 -6.10
C LYS A 172 -7.95 4.79 -5.33
N ASN A 173 -6.83 5.01 -6.04
CA ASN A 173 -5.48 5.14 -5.49
C ASN A 173 -5.09 3.98 -4.54
N VAL A 174 -5.55 2.76 -4.85
CA VAL A 174 -5.23 1.55 -4.08
C VAL A 174 -3.79 1.14 -4.37
N PRO A 175 -2.99 0.84 -3.33
CA PRO A 175 -1.61 0.43 -3.51
C PRO A 175 -1.47 -0.81 -4.41
N LEU A 176 -0.51 -0.76 -5.34
CA LEU A 176 -0.24 -1.84 -6.30
C LEU A 176 -0.07 -3.22 -5.67
N GLU A 177 0.51 -3.30 -4.47
CA GLU A 177 0.71 -4.58 -3.77
C GLU A 177 -0.61 -5.24 -3.39
N ILE A 178 -1.59 -4.46 -2.91
CA ILE A 178 -2.92 -4.95 -2.54
C ILE A 178 -3.67 -5.43 -3.78
N VAL A 179 -3.67 -4.61 -4.84
CA VAL A 179 -4.32 -4.96 -6.09
C VAL A 179 -3.67 -6.19 -6.73
N ALA A 180 -2.34 -6.30 -6.69
CA ALA A 180 -1.63 -7.43 -7.28
C ALA A 180 -2.02 -8.74 -6.58
N GLU A 181 -2.12 -8.72 -5.26
CA GLU A 181 -2.53 -9.88 -4.49
C GLU A 181 -3.99 -10.27 -4.74
N GLN A 182 -4.92 -9.32 -4.71
CA GLN A 182 -6.34 -9.60 -4.98
C GLN A 182 -6.54 -10.15 -6.41
N MET A 183 -5.73 -9.70 -7.36
CA MET A 183 -5.74 -10.22 -8.73
C MET A 183 -4.96 -11.54 -8.90
N GLY A 184 -4.31 -12.07 -7.87
CA GLY A 184 -3.49 -13.29 -7.94
C GLY A 184 -2.26 -13.12 -8.86
N THR A 185 -1.60 -11.96 -8.82
CA THR A 185 -0.43 -11.62 -9.63
C THR A 185 0.67 -10.95 -8.78
N ASN A 186 1.75 -10.49 -9.43
CA ASN A 186 2.81 -9.73 -8.78
C ASN A 186 2.83 -8.26 -9.23
N ARG A 187 3.53 -7.42 -8.46
CA ARG A 187 3.62 -5.97 -8.68
C ARG A 187 4.10 -5.59 -10.08
N ASN A 188 5.09 -6.31 -10.63
CA ASN A 188 5.65 -6.00 -11.95
C ASN A 188 4.67 -6.32 -13.07
N ALA A 189 3.97 -7.45 -12.97
CA ALA A 189 2.93 -7.84 -13.90
C ALA A 189 1.74 -6.88 -13.84
N LEU A 190 1.31 -6.47 -12.64
CA LEU A 190 0.24 -5.47 -12.47
C LEU A 190 0.66 -4.10 -13.04
N TYR A 191 1.89 -3.66 -12.78
CA TYR A 191 2.42 -2.42 -13.34
C TYR A 191 2.35 -2.42 -14.87
N LYS A 192 2.80 -3.51 -15.50
CA LYS A 192 2.72 -3.68 -16.95
C LYS A 192 1.27 -3.68 -17.43
N LEU A 193 0.37 -4.37 -16.72
CA LEU A 193 -1.06 -4.42 -17.05
C LEU A 193 -1.70 -3.02 -17.08
N VAL A 194 -1.44 -2.21 -16.05
CA VAL A 194 -1.93 -0.82 -15.96
C VAL A 194 -1.31 0.06 -17.05
N HIS A 195 -0.01 -0.10 -17.32
CA HIS A 195 0.66 0.64 -18.39
C HIS A 195 0.06 0.32 -19.76
N ASP A 196 -0.17 -0.96 -20.05
CA ASP A 196 -0.75 -1.40 -21.31
C ASP A 196 -2.21 -0.92 -21.46
N ALA A 197 -2.99 -0.90 -20.36
CA ALA A 197 -4.34 -0.33 -20.34
C ALA A 197 -4.32 1.18 -20.70
N ARG A 198 -3.43 1.97 -20.06
CA ARG A 198 -3.28 3.41 -20.37
C ARG A 198 -2.90 3.65 -21.82
N ARG A 199 -2.00 2.84 -22.37
CA ARG A 199 -1.57 2.96 -23.77
C ARG A 199 -2.72 2.70 -24.74
N LYS A 200 -3.49 1.63 -24.51
CA LYS A 200 -4.67 1.31 -25.33
C LYS A 200 -5.70 2.43 -25.32
N LEU A 201 -6.04 2.95 -24.14
CA LEU A 201 -6.97 4.08 -24.01
C LEU A 201 -6.47 5.31 -24.74
N ARG A 202 -5.21 5.69 -24.54
CA ARG A 202 -4.62 6.84 -25.24
C ARG A 202 -4.75 6.69 -26.75
N THR A 203 -4.31 5.56 -27.31
CA THR A 203 -4.39 5.32 -28.75
C THR A 203 -5.83 5.38 -29.26
N HIS A 204 -6.79 4.81 -28.52
CA HIS A 204 -8.20 4.88 -28.91
C HIS A 204 -8.75 6.32 -28.87
N LEU A 205 -8.51 7.06 -27.79
CA LEU A 205 -8.98 8.45 -27.66
C LEU A 205 -8.35 9.36 -28.73
N GLU A 206 -7.08 9.17 -29.08
CA GLU A 206 -6.42 9.88 -30.17
C GLU A 206 -7.12 9.62 -31.52
N THR A 207 -7.58 8.40 -31.79
CA THR A 207 -8.36 8.10 -33.02
C THR A 207 -9.74 8.76 -33.03
N GLN A 208 -10.28 9.13 -31.87
CA GLN A 208 -11.52 9.89 -31.72
C GLN A 208 -11.28 11.42 -31.76
N GLY A 209 -10.06 11.87 -32.08
CA GLY A 209 -9.68 13.27 -32.10
C GLY A 209 -9.45 13.89 -30.71
N LEU A 210 -9.46 13.08 -29.65
CA LEU A 210 -9.24 13.51 -28.28
C LEU A 210 -7.76 13.38 -27.93
N SER A 211 -6.99 14.44 -28.15
CA SER A 211 -5.59 14.49 -27.70
C SER A 211 -5.52 14.57 -26.17
N THR A 212 -4.43 14.05 -25.59
CA THR A 212 -4.24 14.09 -24.14
C THR A 212 -4.20 15.53 -23.61
N ASP A 213 -3.53 16.44 -24.33
CA ASP A 213 -3.42 17.85 -23.94
C ASP A 213 -4.78 18.56 -23.93
N TYR A 214 -5.61 18.30 -24.95
CA TYR A 214 -6.98 18.83 -25.01
C TYR A 214 -7.82 18.37 -23.81
N VAL A 215 -7.81 17.06 -23.53
CA VAL A 215 -8.56 16.50 -22.39
C VAL A 215 -8.08 17.13 -21.08
N MET A 216 -6.76 17.21 -20.84
CA MET A 216 -6.24 17.78 -19.60
C MET A 216 -6.64 19.26 -19.42
N ASN A 217 -6.58 20.06 -20.49
CA ASN A 217 -7.02 21.47 -20.45
C ASN A 217 -8.53 21.61 -20.19
N LEU A 218 -9.33 20.67 -20.70
CA LEU A 218 -10.77 20.69 -20.49
C LEU A 218 -11.13 20.48 -19.01
N PHE A 219 -10.36 19.69 -18.26
CA PHE A 219 -10.63 19.32 -16.85
C PHE A 219 -9.79 20.07 -15.78
N GLN A 220 -8.82 20.91 -16.15
CA GLN A 220 -7.95 21.62 -15.19
C GLN A 220 -8.54 22.89 -14.55
N GLU A 221 -9.68 23.39 -15.01
CA GLU A 221 -10.32 24.63 -14.52
C GLU A 221 -11.70 24.39 -13.87
#